data_AF-V4T3Q9-F1
#
_entry.id   AF-V4T3Q9-F1
#
_cell.length_a   1.000
_cell.length_b   1.000
_cell.length_c   1.000
_cell.angle_alpha   90.00
_cell.angle_beta   90.00
_cell.angle_gamma   90.00
#
_symmetry.space_group_name_H-M   'P 1'
#
loop_
_entity.id
_entity.type
_entity.pdbx_description
1 polymer ?
#
loop_
_entity_poly.entity_id
_entity_poly.type
_entity_poly.pdbx_seq_one_letter_code
_entity_poly.pdbx_strand_id
1 'polypeptide(L)'
;GLSGQPFSGPDIGGFDGNATPRLFGRWMGIGAMFPFCRGHTESDAIDHEPWSFGEECEEVCRLALKRRYRLLLHIYTLFYMAHTTGTLVASPTFFADPEDLTLRKLENSFLLGPVLVCASTLPDQRSDKLQHALPKGIWQSFDFEDSHPDLPFLYLRGGSILPLGPPHQHVGESKRSDDLTLLVALDENGKAKGVLFEDDGDGYGFTEGQYLLTQYEAELQMSEVTVRVSKSEGLWKRPKRCLIVKILLGGGAAIDAWGMDGEDLQIAMPAEAEVSNLVSGSKEKYRIRMESAKLISDTEKASEHKGVELSWTPIELKSGAWALKVVPWIGGRVISMAHLPTGTQWLHSRVEVNGYEEYCGTEYWSAGCTEEYSVVERSLQHGGEEESLMLEGDIGGGMILQRKLTIPKDNPKIFKINSKILARNVGAGSGGFSRLVCLRVHPMFTLLHPTESFISFTSIDGSKQEIWPESGEQFYEGNLLPNGEWMLVDKCQGLALVNRFNVKEVFKCFIHWGTGTVNLELWSEERPVSKQSPLAISHEYEVIKIP
;
A
#
# COMPACT_ATOMS: atom_id res chain seq x y z
N GLY A 1 9.69 -21.72 11.50
CA GLY A 1 10.88 -22.49 11.08
C GLY A 1 10.98 -23.83 11.79
N LEU A 2 11.80 -23.91 12.85
CA LEU A 2 12.19 -25.17 13.52
C LEU A 2 11.01 -26.04 14.02
N SER A 3 9.91 -25.42 14.44
CA SER A 3 8.73 -26.12 14.96
C SER A 3 7.76 -26.63 13.87
N GLY A 4 8.22 -26.78 12.62
CA GLY A 4 7.39 -27.32 11.53
C GLY A 4 6.42 -26.34 10.87
N GLN A 5 6.54 -25.04 11.15
CA GLN A 5 5.76 -23.99 10.48
C GLN A 5 6.66 -23.19 9.51
N PRO A 6 6.64 -23.46 8.18
CA PRO A 6 7.49 -22.78 7.22
C PRO A 6 6.99 -21.39 6.84
N PHE A 7 5.68 -21.14 6.89
CA PHE A 7 5.09 -19.84 6.58
C PHE A 7 4.86 -19.04 7.87
N SER A 8 5.85 -18.22 8.22
CA SER A 8 5.84 -17.43 9.46
C SER A 8 6.55 -16.10 9.27
N GLY A 9 6.09 -15.07 9.97
CA GLY A 9 6.63 -13.73 9.97
C GLY A 9 5.79 -12.83 10.89
N PRO A 10 6.34 -11.69 11.34
CA PRO A 10 5.62 -10.74 12.19
C PRO A 10 4.71 -9.82 11.36
N ASP A 11 3.86 -9.07 12.06
CA ASP A 11 3.20 -7.89 11.49
C ASP A 11 4.23 -6.79 11.30
N ILE A 12 4.39 -6.35 10.05
CA ILE A 12 5.42 -5.39 9.67
C ILE A 12 5.01 -4.00 10.12
N GLY A 13 5.85 -3.37 10.94
CA GLY A 13 5.57 -2.09 11.61
C GLY A 13 5.28 -2.22 13.10
N GLY A 14 4.91 -3.42 13.55
CA GLY A 14 4.38 -3.65 14.90
C GLY A 14 2.85 -3.48 14.93
N PHE A 15 2.18 -4.24 15.81
CA PHE A 15 0.72 -4.31 15.84
C PHE A 15 0.07 -3.28 16.77
N ASP A 16 0.65 -3.07 17.95
CA ASP A 16 0.13 -2.19 19.00
C ASP A 16 0.86 -0.84 18.93
N GLY A 17 0.10 0.25 18.83
CA GLY A 17 0.61 1.60 18.69
C GLY A 17 1.28 1.93 17.35
N ASN A 18 2.04 3.03 17.33
CA ASN A 18 2.57 3.62 16.10
C ASN A 18 4.06 3.36 15.92
N ALA A 19 4.44 2.87 14.74
CA ALA A 19 5.84 2.83 14.34
C ALA A 19 6.37 4.25 14.13
N THR A 20 7.66 4.47 14.41
CA THR A 20 8.35 5.64 13.86
C THR A 20 8.71 5.37 12.39
N PRO A 21 8.88 6.39 11.53
CA PRO A 21 9.30 6.18 10.15
C PRO A 21 10.54 5.28 10.02
N ARG A 22 11.52 5.51 10.90
CA ARG A 22 12.76 4.72 10.90
C ARG A 22 12.53 3.28 11.35
N LEU A 23 11.66 3.05 12.34
CA LEU A 23 11.28 1.71 12.76
C LEU A 23 10.55 0.99 11.62
N PHE A 24 9.55 1.63 11.01
CA PHE A 24 8.77 1.04 9.93
C PHE A 24 9.64 0.70 8.72
N GLY A 25 10.48 1.62 8.24
CA GLY A 25 11.38 1.37 7.11
C GLY A 25 12.34 0.21 7.35
N ARG A 26 12.90 0.10 8.56
CA ARG A 26 13.75 -1.05 8.96
C ARG A 26 12.97 -2.34 9.07
N TRP A 27 11.76 -2.27 9.62
CA TRP A 27 10.86 -3.43 9.73
C TRP A 27 10.48 -3.93 8.35
N MET A 28 10.17 -3.04 7.40
CA MET A 28 9.91 -3.42 6.02
C MET A 28 11.16 -4.02 5.36
N GLY A 29 12.34 -3.45 5.61
CA GLY A 29 13.63 -3.95 5.14
C GLY A 29 13.86 -5.42 5.47
N ILE A 30 13.74 -5.80 6.75
CA ILE A 30 13.89 -7.20 7.18
C ILE A 30 12.64 -8.04 6.91
N GLY A 31 11.45 -7.44 7.06
CA GLY A 31 10.13 -8.02 6.89
C GLY A 31 9.91 -8.58 5.49
N ALA A 32 10.38 -7.85 4.48
CA ALA A 32 10.37 -8.28 3.09
C ALA A 32 11.13 -9.60 2.84
N MET A 33 12.09 -9.95 3.72
CA MET A 33 12.90 -11.17 3.64
C MET A 33 12.33 -12.35 4.43
N PHE A 34 11.27 -12.16 5.23
CA PHE A 34 10.60 -13.26 5.91
C PHE A 34 9.68 -14.05 4.98
N PRO A 35 9.43 -15.35 5.28
CA PRO A 35 8.50 -16.17 4.52
C PRO A 35 7.11 -15.53 4.40
N PHE A 36 6.53 -15.09 5.53
CA PHE A 36 5.31 -14.28 5.58
C PHE A 36 5.68 -12.80 5.69
N CYS A 37 5.11 -11.97 4.80
CA CYS A 37 5.41 -10.55 4.69
C CYS A 37 4.10 -9.78 4.55
N ARG A 38 3.69 -9.08 5.63
CA ARG A 38 2.44 -8.32 5.69
C ARG A 38 2.61 -7.10 6.59
N GLY A 39 2.34 -5.91 6.06
CA GLY A 39 2.12 -4.71 6.89
C GLY A 39 0.75 -4.79 7.54
N HIS A 40 0.69 -4.62 8.86
CA HIS A 40 -0.57 -4.69 9.60
C HIS A 40 -0.44 -4.03 10.97
N THR A 41 -1.50 -3.33 11.37
CA THR A 41 -1.62 -2.64 12.66
C THR A 41 -3.07 -2.69 13.16
N GLU A 42 -3.28 -2.32 14.42
CA GLU A 42 -4.60 -2.17 15.02
C GLU A 42 -5.39 -0.96 14.46
N SER A 43 -6.70 -0.97 14.63
CA SER A 43 -7.59 0.05 14.04
C SER A 43 -7.38 1.47 14.56
N ASP A 44 -6.80 1.64 15.75
CA ASP A 44 -6.58 2.95 16.39
C ASP A 44 -5.17 3.51 16.13
N ALA A 45 -4.32 2.79 15.38
CA ALA A 45 -3.00 3.24 14.96
C ALA A 45 -3.07 4.11 13.69
N ILE A 46 -1.99 4.83 13.39
CA ILE A 46 -1.81 5.46 12.08
C ILE A 46 -1.72 4.39 11.00
N ASP A 47 -2.00 4.80 9.77
CA ASP A 47 -1.77 4.00 8.55
C ASP A 47 -0.36 3.39 8.54
N HIS A 48 -0.26 2.07 8.41
CA HIS A 48 1.00 1.30 8.37
C HIS A 48 1.34 0.81 6.95
N GLU A 49 0.97 1.60 5.95
CA GLU A 49 1.37 1.43 4.57
C GLU A 49 2.70 2.14 4.29
N PRO A 50 3.50 1.68 3.30
CA PRO A 50 4.80 2.26 2.97
C PRO A 50 4.83 3.79 2.77
N TRP A 51 3.75 4.37 2.26
CA TRP A 51 3.65 5.80 1.94
C TRP A 51 3.27 6.68 3.14
N SER A 52 2.88 6.09 4.27
CA SER A 52 2.38 6.82 5.45
C SER A 52 3.50 7.44 6.32
N PHE A 53 4.77 7.13 6.01
CA PHE A 53 5.94 7.48 6.84
C PHE A 53 6.91 8.47 6.18
N GLY A 54 6.48 9.14 5.10
CA GLY A 54 7.28 10.12 4.36
C GLY A 54 8.19 9.49 3.29
N GLU A 55 8.69 10.33 2.37
CA GLU A 55 9.39 9.90 1.15
C GLU A 55 10.63 9.05 1.43
N GLU A 56 11.42 9.36 2.45
CA GLU A 56 12.62 8.60 2.79
C GLU A 56 12.27 7.18 3.26
N CYS A 57 11.24 7.03 4.08
CA CYS A 57 10.76 5.71 4.51
C CYS A 57 10.14 4.94 3.34
N GLU A 58 9.35 5.62 2.51
CA GLU A 58 8.74 5.02 1.33
C GLU A 58 9.80 4.48 0.37
N GLU A 59 10.91 5.20 0.16
CA GLU A 59 12.03 4.71 -0.66
C GLU A 59 12.67 3.46 -0.06
N VAL A 60 12.92 3.41 1.24
CA VAL A 60 13.44 2.19 1.88
C VAL A 60 12.48 1.01 1.70
N CYS A 61 11.18 1.24 1.89
CA CYS A 61 10.15 0.22 1.67
C CYS A 61 10.11 -0.25 0.22
N ARG A 62 10.21 0.68 -0.73
CA ARG A 62 10.24 0.41 -2.17
C ARG A 62 11.44 -0.47 -2.54
N LEU A 63 12.63 -0.15 -2.03
CA LEU A 63 13.83 -0.97 -2.23
C LEU A 63 13.66 -2.37 -1.60
N ALA A 64 13.15 -2.46 -0.36
CA ALA A 64 12.90 -3.74 0.31
C ALA A 64 11.93 -4.64 -0.46
N LEU A 65 10.79 -4.10 -0.91
CA LEU A 65 9.80 -4.86 -1.68
C LEU A 65 10.37 -5.28 -3.04
N LYS A 66 11.13 -4.42 -3.72
CA LYS A 66 11.84 -4.79 -4.95
C LYS A 66 12.84 -5.94 -4.72
N ARG A 67 13.49 -6.04 -3.55
CA ARG A 67 14.32 -7.23 -3.21
C ARG A 67 13.48 -8.48 -3.12
N ARG A 68 12.36 -8.42 -2.40
CA ARG A 68 11.43 -9.54 -2.25
C ARG A 68 10.98 -10.08 -3.61
N TYR A 69 10.54 -9.20 -4.51
CA TYR A 69 10.07 -9.62 -5.84
C TYR A 69 11.18 -10.24 -6.70
N ARG A 70 12.42 -9.74 -6.62
CA ARG A 70 13.57 -10.40 -7.28
C ARG A 70 13.84 -11.80 -6.72
N LEU A 71 13.73 -11.95 -5.41
CA LEU A 71 13.95 -13.20 -4.69
C LEU A 71 12.74 -14.15 -4.72
N LEU A 72 11.63 -13.77 -5.34
CA LEU A 72 10.39 -14.51 -5.22
C LEU A 72 10.51 -15.94 -5.79
N LEU A 73 11.23 -16.11 -6.91
CA LEU A 73 11.54 -17.44 -7.47
C LEU A 73 12.29 -18.33 -6.47
N HIS A 74 13.27 -17.75 -5.77
CA HIS A 74 14.02 -18.46 -4.74
C HIS A 74 13.17 -18.80 -3.52
N ILE A 75 12.42 -17.82 -2.99
CA ILE A 75 11.51 -18.02 -1.85
C ILE A 75 10.48 -19.11 -2.16
N TYR A 76 9.90 -19.08 -3.36
CA TYR A 76 8.94 -20.08 -3.81
C TYR A 76 9.57 -21.48 -3.93
N THR A 77 10.80 -21.56 -4.46
CA THR A 77 11.57 -22.80 -4.48
C THR A 77 11.82 -23.34 -3.07
N LEU A 78 12.12 -22.48 -2.09
CA LEU A 78 12.28 -22.91 -0.71
C LEU A 78 10.98 -23.45 -0.10
N PHE A 79 9.82 -22.90 -0.44
CA PHE A 79 8.54 -23.46 -0.02
C PHE A 79 8.29 -24.85 -0.60
N TYR A 80 8.62 -25.07 -1.88
CA TYR A 80 8.56 -26.39 -2.48
C TYR A 80 9.49 -27.39 -1.78
N MET A 81 10.73 -26.98 -1.48
CA MET A 81 11.67 -27.83 -0.73
C MET A 81 11.16 -28.12 0.69
N ALA A 82 10.59 -27.13 1.38
CA ALA A 82 9.99 -27.30 2.69
C ALA A 82 8.81 -28.30 2.66
N HIS A 83 7.95 -28.20 1.65
CA HIS A 83 6.84 -29.11 1.44
C HIS A 83 7.29 -30.57 1.21
N THR A 84 8.32 -30.77 0.39
CA THR A 84 8.75 -32.12 -0.05
C THR A 84 9.75 -32.79 0.88
N THR A 85 10.59 -32.02 1.56
CA THR A 85 11.72 -32.55 2.36
C THR A 85 11.70 -32.12 3.83
N GLY A 86 10.81 -31.20 4.22
CA GLY A 86 10.77 -30.64 5.56
C GLY A 86 11.89 -29.63 5.86
N THR A 87 12.63 -29.16 4.84
CA THR A 87 13.63 -28.09 5.01
C THR A 87 12.98 -26.78 5.46
N LEU A 88 13.76 -25.91 6.08
CA LEU A 88 13.28 -24.60 6.52
C LEU A 88 13.39 -23.58 5.38
N VAL A 89 12.36 -22.73 5.24
CA VAL A 89 12.43 -21.55 4.35
C VAL A 89 13.36 -20.49 4.95
N ALA A 90 13.06 -20.08 6.19
CA ALA A 90 13.96 -19.28 7.02
C ALA A 90 14.53 -20.15 8.15
N SER A 91 15.85 -20.31 8.17
CA SER A 91 16.59 -21.09 9.18
C SER A 91 17.54 -20.22 10.00
N PRO A 92 17.82 -20.57 11.26
CA PRO A 92 18.78 -19.83 12.07
C PRO A 92 20.21 -19.98 11.52
N THR A 93 21.04 -18.96 11.72
CA THR A 93 22.41 -18.88 11.16
C THR A 93 23.29 -20.08 11.51
N PHE A 94 23.14 -20.68 12.69
CA PHE A 94 23.93 -21.84 13.11
C PHE A 94 23.70 -23.10 12.24
N PHE A 95 22.67 -23.13 11.38
CA PHE A 95 22.50 -24.23 10.42
C PHE A 95 23.59 -24.23 9.33
N ALA A 96 24.24 -23.09 9.08
CA ALA A 96 25.36 -23.02 8.14
C ALA A 96 26.63 -23.67 8.69
N ASP A 97 26.84 -23.61 10.01
CA ASP A 97 27.98 -24.18 10.73
C ASP A 97 27.55 -24.63 12.15
N PRO A 98 27.04 -25.86 12.29
CA PRO A 98 26.56 -26.37 13.58
C PRO A 98 27.65 -26.58 14.64
N GLU A 99 28.93 -26.64 14.23
CA GLU A 99 30.08 -26.83 15.12
C GLU A 99 30.42 -25.55 15.89
N ASP A 100 30.17 -24.38 15.28
CA ASP A 100 30.32 -23.10 15.95
C ASP A 100 29.11 -22.79 16.86
N LEU A 101 29.26 -23.12 18.15
CA LEU A 101 28.26 -22.87 19.18
C LEU A 101 27.98 -21.39 19.42
N THR A 102 28.86 -20.47 18.99
CA THR A 102 28.64 -19.03 19.16
C THR A 102 27.49 -18.52 18.27
N LEU A 103 27.28 -19.15 17.11
CA LEU A 103 26.22 -18.79 16.16
C LEU A 103 24.80 -19.01 16.72
N ARG A 104 24.64 -19.84 17.75
CA ARG A 104 23.33 -20.09 18.40
C ARG A 104 22.79 -18.87 19.17
N LYS A 105 23.66 -17.91 19.48
CA LYS A 105 23.30 -16.67 20.18
C LYS A 105 22.98 -15.51 19.23
N LEU A 106 23.11 -15.71 17.92
CA LEU A 106 22.84 -14.66 16.94
C LEU A 106 21.33 -14.48 16.77
N GLU A 107 20.84 -13.28 17.06
CA GLU A 107 19.44 -12.86 16.90
C GLU A 107 19.27 -11.82 15.78
N ASN A 108 20.36 -11.44 15.13
CA ASN A 108 20.42 -10.37 14.12
C ASN A 108 20.68 -10.90 12.70
N SER A 109 20.61 -12.23 12.50
CA SER A 109 20.78 -12.85 11.18
C SER A 109 20.01 -14.15 11.06
N PHE A 110 19.64 -14.50 9.83
CA PHE A 110 19.06 -15.79 9.48
C PHE A 110 19.38 -16.16 8.03
N LEU A 111 19.20 -17.43 7.70
CA LEU A 111 19.41 -17.98 6.37
C LEU A 111 18.07 -18.10 5.64
N LEU A 112 18.00 -17.56 4.43
CA LEU A 112 16.95 -17.80 3.44
C LEU A 112 17.52 -18.73 2.37
N GLY A 113 17.53 -20.04 2.66
CA GLY A 113 18.31 -21.00 1.89
C GLY A 113 19.82 -20.71 1.96
N PRO A 114 20.52 -20.51 0.81
CA PRO A 114 21.94 -20.17 0.80
C PRO A 114 22.24 -18.68 1.04
N VAL A 115 21.22 -17.83 1.20
CA VAL A 115 21.39 -16.39 1.43
C VAL A 115 21.38 -16.12 2.93
N LEU A 116 22.48 -15.60 3.47
CA LEU A 116 22.53 -15.07 4.83
C LEU A 116 22.04 -13.62 4.82
N VAL A 117 20.96 -13.39 5.55
CA VAL A 117 20.34 -12.08 5.76
C VAL A 117 20.78 -11.56 7.12
N CYS A 118 21.47 -10.42 7.14
CA CYS A 118 21.94 -9.77 8.36
C CYS A 118 21.27 -8.40 8.52
N ALA A 119 20.67 -8.11 9.67
CA ALA A 119 19.99 -6.84 9.93
C ALA A 119 20.43 -6.23 11.26
N SER A 120 20.32 -4.90 11.38
CA SER A 120 20.48 -4.25 12.67
C SER A 120 19.24 -4.47 13.55
N THR A 121 19.46 -4.88 14.80
CA THR A 121 18.41 -5.01 15.82
C THR A 121 18.43 -3.88 16.84
N LEU A 122 19.41 -2.95 16.75
CA LEU A 122 19.60 -1.87 17.72
C LEU A 122 19.01 -0.55 17.21
N PRO A 123 18.29 0.22 18.05
CA PRO A 123 17.69 1.49 17.66
C PRO A 123 18.72 2.45 17.05
N ASP A 124 19.89 2.62 17.67
CA ASP A 124 20.86 3.64 17.25
C ASP A 124 21.98 3.10 16.35
N GLN A 125 21.97 1.81 16.03
CA GLN A 125 22.99 1.20 15.17
C GLN A 125 22.44 0.96 13.79
N ARG A 126 23.18 1.41 12.77
CA ARG A 126 22.90 1.13 11.36
C ARG A 126 23.59 -0.15 10.93
N SER A 127 23.02 -0.82 9.93
CA SER A 127 23.48 -2.14 9.50
C SER A 127 24.93 -2.11 8.99
N ASP A 128 25.39 -0.99 8.41
CA ASP A 128 26.78 -0.77 7.95
C ASP A 128 27.81 -0.63 9.06
N LYS A 129 27.34 -0.35 10.29
CA LYS A 129 28.20 -0.26 11.48
C LYS A 129 28.19 -1.55 12.29
N LEU A 130 27.53 -2.61 11.83
CA LEU A 130 27.58 -3.92 12.46
C LEU A 130 28.74 -4.74 11.92
N GLN A 131 29.52 -5.33 12.84
CA GLN A 131 30.36 -6.46 12.48
C GLN A 131 29.47 -7.69 12.40
N HIS A 132 29.27 -8.19 11.18
CA HIS A 132 28.50 -9.40 10.95
C HIS A 132 29.35 -10.63 11.28
N ALA A 133 28.89 -11.46 12.21
CA ALA A 133 29.49 -12.76 12.47
C ALA A 133 29.09 -13.72 11.34
N LEU A 134 30.04 -14.00 10.44
CA LEU A 134 29.82 -14.91 9.32
C LEU A 134 30.20 -16.35 9.73
N PRO A 135 29.36 -17.35 9.41
CA PRO A 135 29.72 -18.76 9.58
C PRO A 135 30.99 -19.12 8.80
N LYS A 136 31.66 -20.22 9.16
CA LYS A 136 32.82 -20.72 8.41
C LYS A 136 32.46 -20.99 6.94
N GLY A 137 33.36 -20.60 6.04
CA GLY A 137 33.25 -20.80 4.60
C GLY A 137 33.29 -19.50 3.81
N ILE A 138 33.00 -19.59 2.50
CA ILE A 138 32.95 -18.44 1.61
C ILE A 138 31.56 -17.81 1.69
N TRP A 139 31.52 -16.50 1.92
CA TRP A 139 30.29 -15.69 1.95
C TRP A 139 30.52 -14.43 1.13
N GLN A 140 29.90 -14.37 -0.04
CA GLN A 140 30.05 -13.25 -0.96
C GLN A 140 28.93 -12.23 -0.74
N SER A 141 29.28 -11.01 -0.32
CA SER A 141 28.31 -9.92 -0.20
C SER A 141 27.75 -9.51 -1.57
N PHE A 142 26.46 -9.22 -1.66
CA PHE A 142 25.83 -8.70 -2.88
C PHE A 142 24.68 -7.74 -2.56
N ASP A 143 24.31 -6.91 -3.54
CA ASP A 143 23.12 -6.05 -3.54
C ASP A 143 22.45 -6.07 -4.91
N PHE A 144 21.28 -5.44 -5.05
CA PHE A 144 20.62 -5.25 -6.34
C PHE A 144 20.74 -3.79 -6.81
N GLU A 145 21.89 -3.19 -6.55
CA GLU A 145 22.15 -1.75 -6.69
C GLU A 145 21.24 -0.88 -5.82
N ASP A 146 20.79 -1.44 -4.71
CA ASP A 146 19.78 -0.90 -3.80
C ASP A 146 20.31 -0.78 -2.37
N SER A 147 21.63 -0.69 -2.20
CA SER A 147 22.27 -0.57 -0.89
C SER A 147 21.78 0.66 -0.13
N HIS A 148 21.28 0.43 1.08
CA HIS A 148 20.76 1.45 1.98
C HIS A 148 21.06 1.07 3.44
N PRO A 149 21.42 2.01 4.33
CA PRO A 149 21.77 1.72 5.73
C PRO A 149 20.69 1.05 6.58
N ASP A 150 19.43 1.23 6.19
CA ASP A 150 18.25 0.66 6.86
C ASP A 150 17.72 -0.64 6.22
N LEU A 151 18.40 -1.15 5.18
CA LEU A 151 18.12 -2.47 4.61
C LEU A 151 19.04 -3.55 5.18
N PRO A 152 18.64 -4.83 5.13
CA PRO A 152 19.51 -5.93 5.52
C PRO A 152 20.68 -6.12 4.55
N PHE A 153 21.80 -6.59 5.07
CA PHE A 153 22.95 -7.04 4.29
C PHE A 153 22.73 -8.48 3.83
N LEU A 154 23.13 -8.76 2.59
CA LEU A 154 22.97 -10.08 1.98
C LEU A 154 24.33 -10.67 1.64
N TYR A 155 24.51 -11.91 2.03
CA TYR A 155 25.66 -12.73 1.66
C TYR A 155 25.17 -14.01 1.00
N LEU A 156 25.72 -14.33 -0.16
CA LEU A 156 25.49 -15.62 -0.81
C LEU A 156 26.60 -16.59 -0.39
N ARG A 157 26.21 -17.76 0.10
CA ARG A 157 27.14 -18.83 0.45
C ARG A 157 27.86 -19.33 -0.81
N GLY A 158 29.19 -19.42 -0.77
CA GLY A 158 29.98 -20.08 -1.82
C GLY A 158 29.49 -21.52 -2.05
N GLY A 159 29.47 -21.93 -3.31
CA GLY A 159 28.86 -23.19 -3.72
C GLY A 159 27.40 -23.07 -4.17
N SER A 160 26.85 -21.85 -4.25
CA SER A 160 25.41 -21.64 -4.47
C SER A 160 25.12 -20.85 -5.75
N ILE A 161 24.03 -21.24 -6.42
CA ILE A 161 23.41 -20.48 -7.51
C ILE A 161 22.02 -20.06 -7.02
N LEU A 162 21.76 -18.75 -7.07
CA LEU A 162 20.52 -18.12 -6.63
C LEU A 162 19.71 -17.67 -7.87
N PRO A 163 18.57 -18.31 -8.17
CA PRO A 163 17.68 -17.88 -9.24
C PRO A 163 16.88 -16.64 -8.83
N LEU A 164 16.78 -15.68 -9.74
CA LEU A 164 16.19 -14.37 -9.52
C LEU A 164 15.32 -13.97 -10.72
N GLY A 165 14.18 -13.36 -10.44
CA GLY A 165 13.27 -12.80 -11.45
C GLY A 165 13.33 -11.28 -11.54
N PRO A 166 12.63 -10.67 -12.50
CA PRO A 166 12.42 -9.23 -12.54
C PRO A 166 11.59 -8.73 -11.33
N PRO A 167 11.79 -7.48 -10.89
CA PRO A 167 11.05 -6.89 -9.77
C PRO A 167 9.64 -6.45 -10.21
N HIS A 168 8.73 -7.40 -10.39
CA HIS A 168 7.31 -7.16 -10.70
C HIS A 168 6.59 -6.39 -9.59
N GLN A 169 5.49 -5.72 -9.92
CA GLN A 169 4.65 -5.03 -8.94
C GLN A 169 3.72 -6.00 -8.19
N HIS A 170 3.29 -7.06 -8.87
CA HIS A 170 2.53 -8.15 -8.29
C HIS A 170 2.80 -9.47 -9.01
N VAL A 171 2.49 -10.60 -8.37
CA VAL A 171 2.81 -11.93 -8.88
C VAL A 171 2.16 -12.24 -10.23
N GLY A 172 0.97 -11.70 -10.49
CA GLY A 172 0.27 -11.85 -11.78
C GLY A 172 0.95 -11.18 -12.99
N GLU A 173 1.96 -10.34 -12.82
CA GLU A 173 2.76 -9.82 -13.94
C GLU A 173 3.80 -10.84 -14.44
N SER A 174 4.11 -11.86 -13.62
CA SER A 174 5.13 -12.85 -13.92
C SER A 174 4.75 -13.69 -15.13
N LYS A 175 5.68 -13.78 -16.08
CA LYS A 175 5.55 -14.60 -17.29
C LYS A 175 6.67 -15.60 -17.33
N ARG A 176 6.37 -16.79 -17.83
CA ARG A 176 7.37 -17.84 -18.04
C ARG A 176 8.49 -17.43 -19.02
N SER A 177 8.22 -16.46 -19.88
CA SER A 177 9.19 -15.89 -20.82
C SER A 177 10.06 -14.78 -20.22
N ASP A 178 9.83 -14.38 -18.97
CA ASP A 178 10.64 -13.35 -18.31
C ASP A 178 12.11 -13.79 -18.22
N ASP A 179 13.00 -12.81 -18.27
CA ASP A 179 14.43 -13.04 -18.12
C ASP A 179 14.75 -13.68 -16.77
N LEU A 180 15.52 -14.76 -16.78
CA LEU A 180 16.00 -15.43 -15.58
C LEU A 180 17.42 -14.94 -15.27
N THR A 181 17.64 -14.47 -14.03
CA THR A 181 18.99 -14.17 -13.55
C THR A 181 19.47 -15.27 -12.61
N LEU A 182 20.66 -15.82 -12.85
CA LEU A 182 21.35 -16.73 -11.93
C LEU A 182 22.54 -16.00 -11.30
N LEU A 183 22.44 -15.69 -10.01
CA LEU A 183 23.55 -15.15 -9.23
C LEU A 183 24.40 -16.30 -8.67
N VAL A 184 25.67 -16.36 -9.04
CA VAL A 184 26.56 -17.50 -8.78
C VAL A 184 27.67 -17.08 -7.81
N ALA A 185 27.79 -17.79 -6.69
CA ALA A 185 28.95 -17.74 -5.81
C ALA A 185 29.66 -19.09 -5.85
N LEU A 186 30.86 -19.15 -6.43
CA LEU A 186 31.66 -20.38 -6.47
C LEU A 186 32.22 -20.70 -5.07
N ASP A 187 32.35 -22.00 -4.77
CA ASP A 187 33.06 -22.48 -3.59
C ASP A 187 34.59 -22.50 -3.80
N GLU A 188 35.31 -23.01 -2.81
CA GLU A 188 36.77 -23.18 -2.82
C GLU A 188 37.27 -24.15 -3.91
N ASN A 189 36.39 -25.01 -4.45
CA ASN A 189 36.67 -25.95 -5.53
C ASN A 189 36.19 -25.41 -6.89
N GLY A 190 35.75 -24.15 -6.97
CA GLY A 190 35.26 -23.54 -8.19
C GLY A 190 33.89 -24.07 -8.64
N LYS A 191 33.07 -24.60 -7.73
CA LYS A 191 31.76 -25.19 -8.06
C LYS A 191 30.63 -24.40 -7.43
N ALA A 192 29.45 -24.47 -8.03
CA ALA A 192 28.20 -24.01 -7.41
C ALA A 192 26.99 -24.80 -7.91
N LYS A 193 25.94 -24.89 -7.09
CA LYS A 193 24.66 -25.52 -7.44
C LYS A 193 23.48 -24.67 -7.03
N GLY A 194 22.39 -24.75 -7.77
CA GLY A 194 21.13 -24.12 -7.42
C GLY A 194 19.93 -24.87 -7.97
N VAL A 195 18.77 -24.56 -7.43
CA VAL A 195 17.51 -25.19 -7.79
C VAL A 195 16.49 -24.09 -8.06
N LEU A 196 15.65 -24.29 -9.07
CA LEU A 196 14.51 -23.44 -9.39
C LEU A 196 13.27 -24.33 -9.58
N PHE A 197 12.22 -24.07 -8.80
CA PHE A 197 10.91 -24.68 -8.96
C PHE A 197 9.92 -23.68 -9.58
N GLU A 198 9.18 -24.14 -10.58
CA GLU A 198 8.15 -23.36 -11.29
C GLU A 198 6.92 -24.24 -11.53
N ASP A 199 5.73 -23.75 -11.21
CA ASP A 199 4.43 -24.34 -11.54
C ASP A 199 3.41 -23.21 -11.83
N ASP A 200 2.12 -23.53 -11.93
CA ASP A 200 1.06 -22.56 -12.23
C ASP A 200 0.92 -21.46 -11.15
N GLY A 201 1.49 -21.65 -9.95
CA GLY A 201 1.40 -20.72 -8.83
C GLY A 201 0.06 -20.76 -8.10
N ASP A 202 -0.96 -21.37 -8.68
CA ASP A 202 -2.26 -21.64 -8.09
C ASP A 202 -2.73 -23.09 -8.31
N GLY A 203 -3.56 -23.58 -7.39
CA GLY A 203 -4.12 -24.93 -7.45
C GLY A 203 -3.15 -26.05 -7.04
N TYR A 204 -3.41 -27.26 -7.55
CA TYR A 204 -2.76 -28.51 -7.12
C TYR A 204 -2.09 -29.29 -8.25
N GLY A 205 -1.88 -28.67 -9.42
CA GLY A 205 -1.29 -29.34 -10.59
C GLY A 205 0.09 -29.94 -10.32
N PHE A 206 0.87 -29.35 -9.42
CA PHE A 206 2.18 -29.88 -9.00
C PHE A 206 2.09 -31.32 -8.46
N THR A 207 0.96 -31.72 -7.86
CA THR A 207 0.75 -33.09 -7.35
C THR A 207 0.64 -34.14 -8.46
N GLU A 208 0.26 -33.71 -9.66
CA GLU A 208 0.18 -34.52 -10.87
C GLU A 208 1.43 -34.40 -11.75
N GLY A 209 2.47 -33.71 -11.26
CA GLY A 209 3.70 -33.47 -12.00
C GLY A 209 3.67 -32.23 -12.91
N GLN A 210 2.63 -31.38 -12.86
CA GLN A 210 2.55 -30.13 -13.64
C GLN A 210 3.44 -29.03 -13.05
N TYR A 211 4.75 -29.27 -13.07
CA TYR A 211 5.77 -28.34 -12.63
C TYR A 211 7.04 -28.54 -13.46
N LEU A 212 7.99 -27.62 -13.32
CA LEU A 212 9.38 -27.74 -13.77
C LEU A 212 10.30 -27.48 -12.57
N LEU A 213 11.07 -28.50 -12.20
CA LEU A 213 12.15 -28.38 -11.23
C LEU A 213 13.48 -28.45 -11.97
N THR A 214 14.24 -27.36 -11.98
CA THR A 214 15.54 -27.27 -12.66
C THR A 214 16.67 -27.26 -11.66
N GLN A 215 17.68 -28.11 -11.87
CA GLN A 215 18.95 -28.06 -11.16
C GLN A 215 20.02 -27.45 -12.06
N TYR A 216 20.62 -26.35 -11.60
CA TYR A 216 21.73 -25.68 -12.26
C TYR A 216 23.04 -26.06 -11.57
N GLU A 217 24.09 -26.20 -12.36
CA GLU A 217 25.47 -26.37 -11.88
C GLU A 217 26.39 -25.38 -12.58
N ALA A 218 27.34 -24.84 -11.82
CA ALA A 218 28.45 -24.05 -12.33
C ALA A 218 29.76 -24.74 -11.93
N GLU A 219 30.69 -24.83 -12.87
CA GLU A 219 32.03 -25.40 -12.61
C GLU A 219 33.10 -24.57 -13.33
N LEU A 220 34.08 -24.11 -12.56
CA LEU A 220 35.29 -23.47 -13.05
C LEU A 220 36.26 -24.54 -13.54
N GLN A 221 36.62 -24.48 -14.82
CA GLN A 221 37.64 -25.31 -15.41
C GLN A 221 38.67 -24.39 -16.06
N MET A 222 39.92 -24.48 -15.61
CA MET A 222 41.01 -23.58 -16.02
C MET A 222 40.67 -22.11 -15.71
N SER A 223 40.22 -21.36 -16.72
CA SER A 223 39.85 -19.94 -16.63
C SER A 223 38.43 -19.66 -17.14
N GLU A 224 37.59 -20.69 -17.28
CA GLU A 224 36.21 -20.55 -17.75
C GLU A 224 35.24 -21.21 -16.79
N VAL A 225 34.14 -20.53 -16.49
CA VAL A 225 33.02 -21.10 -15.73
C VAL A 225 31.99 -21.56 -16.73
N THR A 226 31.64 -22.85 -16.67
CA THR A 226 30.52 -23.40 -17.42
C THR A 226 29.30 -23.46 -16.51
N VAL A 227 28.20 -22.82 -16.91
CA VAL A 227 26.88 -22.93 -16.26
C VAL A 227 25.97 -23.77 -17.14
N ARG A 228 25.34 -24.78 -16.55
CA ARG A 228 24.47 -25.72 -17.27
C ARG A 228 23.32 -26.24 -16.41
N VAL A 229 22.32 -26.83 -17.07
CA VAL A 229 21.28 -27.61 -16.40
C VAL A 229 21.77 -29.04 -16.22
N SER A 230 21.94 -29.48 -14.97
CA SER A 230 22.35 -30.86 -14.66
C SER A 230 21.18 -31.83 -14.61
N LYS A 231 19.99 -31.35 -14.22
CA LYS A 231 18.77 -32.15 -14.12
C LYS A 231 17.52 -31.31 -14.31
N SER A 232 16.48 -31.91 -14.88
CA SER A 232 15.13 -31.35 -14.92
C SER A 232 14.12 -32.42 -14.51
N GLU A 233 13.11 -32.04 -13.74
CA GLU A 233 12.01 -32.91 -13.31
C GLU A 233 10.66 -32.21 -13.52
N GLY A 234 9.59 -33.02 -13.62
CA GLY A 234 8.23 -32.54 -13.90
C GLY A 234 7.85 -32.58 -15.38
N LEU A 235 6.58 -32.32 -15.66
CA LEU A 235 5.98 -32.41 -17.00
C LEU A 235 6.03 -31.10 -17.77
N TRP A 236 6.29 -29.98 -17.11
CA TRP A 236 6.36 -28.69 -17.77
C TRP A 236 7.55 -28.60 -18.71
N LYS A 237 7.29 -28.09 -19.91
CA LYS A 237 8.34 -27.74 -20.87
C LYS A 237 9.07 -26.50 -20.37
N ARG A 238 10.40 -26.50 -20.45
CA ARG A 238 11.24 -25.33 -20.20
C ARG A 238 10.85 -24.19 -21.15
N PRO A 239 10.62 -22.96 -20.66
CA PRO A 239 10.35 -21.81 -21.51
C PRO A 239 11.62 -21.36 -22.24
N LYS A 240 11.45 -20.75 -23.41
CA LYS A 240 12.54 -20.03 -24.08
C LYS A 240 12.59 -18.61 -23.53
N ARG A 241 13.63 -18.31 -22.73
CA ARG A 241 13.85 -17.01 -22.09
C ARG A 241 15.34 -16.69 -22.04
N CYS A 242 15.64 -15.39 -21.99
CA CYS A 242 17.01 -14.93 -21.78
C CYS A 242 17.50 -15.40 -20.40
N LEU A 243 18.73 -15.89 -20.37
CA LEU A 243 19.44 -16.24 -19.13
C LEU A 243 20.56 -15.23 -18.90
N ILE A 244 20.55 -14.58 -17.76
CA ILE A 244 21.61 -13.67 -17.31
C ILE A 244 22.35 -14.36 -16.18
N VAL A 245 23.62 -14.71 -16.37
CA VAL A 245 24.46 -15.27 -15.31
C VAL A 245 25.34 -14.18 -14.73
N LYS A 246 25.26 -13.98 -13.42
CA LYS A 246 26.09 -13.03 -12.66
C LYS A 246 27.03 -13.80 -11.74
N ILE A 247 28.33 -13.81 -12.02
CA ILE A 247 29.32 -14.50 -11.19
C ILE A 247 29.93 -13.51 -10.20
N LEU A 248 29.76 -13.76 -8.91
CA LEU A 248 30.34 -12.94 -7.84
C LEU A 248 31.85 -13.14 -7.75
N LEU A 249 32.59 -12.05 -7.84
CA LEU A 249 34.05 -11.99 -7.71
C LEU A 249 34.51 -11.56 -6.31
N GLY A 250 33.58 -11.07 -5.48
CA GLY A 250 33.82 -10.60 -4.12
C GLY A 250 33.74 -9.08 -3.96
N GLY A 251 33.57 -8.61 -2.73
CA GLY A 251 33.36 -7.19 -2.43
C GLY A 251 32.18 -6.55 -3.19
N GLY A 252 31.14 -7.34 -3.48
CA GLY A 252 29.98 -6.93 -4.28
C GLY A 252 30.19 -6.90 -5.79
N ALA A 253 31.41 -7.14 -6.28
CA ALA A 253 31.67 -7.16 -7.72
C ALA A 253 31.16 -8.45 -8.35
N ALA A 254 30.64 -8.32 -9.57
CA ALA A 254 30.21 -9.44 -10.40
C ALA A 254 30.60 -9.20 -11.86
N ILE A 255 30.67 -10.29 -12.64
CA ILE A 255 30.66 -10.26 -14.09
C ILE A 255 29.35 -10.85 -14.60
N ASP A 256 28.85 -10.28 -15.69
CA ASP A 256 27.57 -10.65 -16.28
C ASP A 256 27.82 -11.33 -17.64
N ALA A 257 27.06 -12.39 -17.92
CA ALA A 257 27.02 -13.07 -19.20
C ALA A 257 25.57 -13.39 -19.59
N TRP A 258 25.29 -13.41 -20.90
CA TRP A 258 23.95 -13.64 -21.44
C TRP A 258 23.93 -14.93 -22.25
N GLY A 259 22.83 -15.68 -22.13
CA GLY A 259 22.58 -16.91 -22.85
C GLY A 259 21.09 -17.21 -22.94
N MET A 260 20.76 -18.47 -23.22
CA MET A 260 19.40 -18.98 -23.26
C MET A 260 19.20 -20.01 -22.14
N ASP A 261 18.08 -19.93 -21.40
CA ASP A 261 17.80 -20.91 -20.34
C ASP A 261 17.72 -22.34 -20.90
N GLY A 262 18.53 -23.23 -20.34
CA GLY A 262 18.64 -24.64 -20.74
C GLY A 262 19.83 -24.97 -21.63
N GLU A 263 20.52 -23.97 -22.18
CA GLU A 263 21.76 -24.17 -22.93
C GLU A 263 22.99 -24.02 -22.02
N ASP A 264 24.08 -24.69 -22.38
CA ASP A 264 25.37 -24.54 -21.69
C ASP A 264 25.96 -23.16 -22.00
N LEU A 265 26.31 -22.40 -20.96
CA LEU A 265 26.92 -21.07 -21.08
C LEU A 265 28.34 -21.11 -20.52
N GLN A 266 29.32 -20.79 -21.38
CA GLN A 266 30.73 -20.65 -20.99
C GLN A 266 31.07 -19.17 -20.77
N ILE A 267 31.70 -18.89 -19.63
CA ILE A 267 31.99 -17.53 -19.18
C ILE A 267 33.49 -17.45 -18.85
N ALA A 268 34.22 -16.66 -19.62
CA ALA A 268 35.63 -16.42 -19.36
C ALA A 268 35.81 -15.61 -18.07
N MET A 269 36.64 -16.12 -17.17
CA MET A 269 37.00 -15.41 -15.95
C MET A 269 38.05 -14.34 -16.26
N PRO A 270 37.87 -13.10 -15.76
CA PRO A 270 38.84 -12.04 -15.94
C PRO A 270 40.16 -12.35 -15.23
N ALA A 271 41.24 -11.72 -15.68
CA ALA A 271 42.53 -11.86 -15.03
C ALA A 271 42.51 -11.28 -13.61
N GLU A 272 43.37 -11.78 -12.72
CA GLU A 272 43.38 -11.36 -11.30
C GLU A 272 43.53 -9.84 -11.10
N ALA A 273 44.32 -9.18 -11.95
CA ALA A 273 44.46 -7.72 -11.93
C ALA A 273 43.14 -6.99 -12.28
N GLU A 274 42.36 -7.53 -13.21
CA GLU A 274 41.06 -7.00 -13.60
C GLU A 274 40.02 -7.27 -12.50
N VAL A 275 40.02 -8.46 -11.90
CA VAL A 275 39.21 -8.78 -10.71
C VAL A 275 39.46 -7.76 -9.60
N SER A 276 40.72 -7.49 -9.26
CA SER A 276 41.08 -6.51 -8.22
C SER A 276 40.54 -5.11 -8.52
N ASN A 277 40.59 -4.67 -9.78
CA ASN A 277 40.03 -3.40 -10.23
C ASN A 277 38.49 -3.37 -10.12
N LEU A 278 37.81 -4.44 -10.54
CA LEU A 278 36.35 -4.58 -10.43
C LEU A 278 35.88 -4.57 -8.98
N VAL A 279 36.56 -5.30 -8.10
CA VAL A 279 36.29 -5.34 -6.65
C VAL A 279 36.47 -3.95 -6.05
N SER A 280 37.55 -3.25 -6.39
CA SER A 280 37.82 -1.90 -5.89
C SER A 280 36.76 -0.90 -6.37
N GLY A 281 36.40 -0.95 -7.65
CA GLY A 281 35.34 -0.11 -8.22
C GLY A 281 33.95 -0.40 -7.64
N SER A 282 33.65 -1.67 -7.35
CA SER A 282 32.40 -2.06 -6.68
C SER A 282 32.32 -1.53 -5.26
N LYS A 283 33.40 -1.69 -4.46
CA LYS A 283 33.47 -1.13 -3.10
C LYS A 283 33.31 0.38 -3.09
N GLU A 284 33.88 1.07 -4.06
CA GLU A 284 33.74 2.52 -4.21
C GLU A 284 32.30 2.92 -4.54
N LYS A 285 31.67 2.26 -5.52
CA LYS A 285 30.24 2.48 -5.84
C LYS A 285 29.35 2.23 -4.63
N TYR A 286 29.59 1.14 -3.91
CA TYR A 286 28.87 0.81 -2.69
C TYR A 286 29.03 1.92 -1.64
N ARG A 287 30.25 2.39 -1.39
CA ARG A 287 30.53 3.51 -0.47
C ARG A 287 29.77 4.78 -0.88
N ILE A 288 29.83 5.16 -2.15
CA ILE A 288 29.13 6.34 -2.68
C ILE A 288 27.61 6.21 -2.50
N ARG A 289 27.03 5.04 -2.76
CA ARG A 289 25.58 4.81 -2.53
C ARG A 289 25.22 4.95 -1.06
N MET A 290 26.02 4.37 -0.17
CA MET A 290 25.79 4.45 1.27
C MET A 290 25.92 5.88 1.81
N GLU A 291 26.85 6.68 1.29
CA GLU A 291 27.03 8.09 1.68
C GLU A 291 25.96 9.02 1.10
N SER A 292 25.43 8.69 -0.09
CA SER A 292 24.38 9.49 -0.78
C SER A 292 22.95 9.05 -0.48
N ALA A 293 22.76 7.92 0.19
CA ALA A 293 21.46 7.43 0.62
C ALA A 293 20.75 8.47 1.51
N LYS A 294 19.52 8.83 1.14
CA LYS A 294 18.66 9.69 1.97
C LYS A 294 18.25 8.92 3.22
N LEU A 295 18.70 9.38 4.38
CA LEU A 295 18.44 8.73 5.65
C LEU A 295 17.04 9.08 6.15
N ILE A 296 16.34 8.09 6.68
CA ILE A 296 15.11 8.33 7.44
C ILE A 296 15.47 9.14 8.69
N SER A 297 14.80 10.26 8.93
CA SER A 297 15.11 11.13 10.05
C SER A 297 14.86 10.43 11.39
N ASP A 298 15.76 10.64 12.36
CA ASP A 298 15.66 10.09 13.73
C ASP A 298 14.63 10.84 14.61
N THR A 299 13.83 11.73 14.01
CA THR A 299 12.94 12.58 14.80
C THR A 299 11.67 11.78 15.14
N GLU A 300 11.33 11.65 16.42
CA GLU A 300 10.01 11.18 16.90
C GLU A 300 8.84 12.09 16.48
N LYS A 301 9.07 13.00 15.54
CA LYS A 301 8.03 13.79 14.91
C LYS A 301 7.65 13.10 13.61
N ALA A 302 6.44 12.56 13.58
CA ALA A 302 5.70 12.37 12.33
C ALA A 302 5.96 13.57 11.42
N SER A 303 6.42 13.30 10.21
CA SER A 303 6.97 14.29 9.30
C SER A 303 6.00 15.47 9.10
N GLU A 304 6.41 16.66 9.53
CA GLU A 304 5.90 17.93 9.06
C GLU A 304 6.07 17.95 7.52
N HIS A 305 4.99 17.71 6.78
CA HIS A 305 4.98 17.87 5.33
C HIS A 305 5.12 19.36 4.99
N LYS A 306 6.11 19.67 4.14
CA LYS A 306 6.32 20.99 3.55
C LYS A 306 5.25 21.26 2.48
N GLY A 307 4.04 21.56 2.93
CA GLY A 307 3.08 22.41 2.24
C GLY A 307 3.01 23.76 2.95
N VAL A 308 2.66 24.84 2.26
CA VAL A 308 2.45 26.17 2.84
C VAL A 308 1.61 26.05 4.11
N GLU A 309 2.05 26.70 5.18
CA GLU A 309 1.43 26.73 6.52
C GLU A 309 -0.09 26.98 6.43
N LEU A 310 -0.86 25.90 6.37
CA LEU A 310 -2.30 25.92 6.58
C LEU A 310 -2.48 25.74 8.09
N SER A 311 -3.04 26.76 8.75
CA SER A 311 -3.46 26.60 10.13
C SER A 311 -4.34 25.35 10.24
N TRP A 312 -3.98 24.39 11.10
CA TRP A 312 -4.79 23.21 11.47
C TRP A 312 -6.06 23.59 12.25
N THR A 313 -6.60 24.79 11.99
CA THR A 313 -7.80 25.35 12.60
C THR A 313 -8.96 25.11 11.65
N PRO A 314 -10.04 24.42 12.10
CA PRO A 314 -11.15 24.11 11.22
C PRO A 314 -11.73 25.40 10.63
N ILE A 315 -12.06 25.36 9.35
CA ILE A 315 -12.71 26.48 8.69
C ILE A 315 -14.16 26.49 9.16
N GLU A 316 -14.54 27.56 9.88
CA GLU A 316 -15.92 27.79 10.25
C GLU A 316 -16.64 28.52 9.11
N LEU A 317 -17.78 27.96 8.67
CA LEU A 317 -18.76 28.61 7.81
C LEU A 317 -20.00 28.88 8.66
N LYS A 318 -20.46 30.13 8.74
CA LYS A 318 -21.50 30.49 9.71
C LYS A 318 -22.49 31.52 9.17
N SER A 319 -23.76 31.13 9.15
CA SER A 319 -24.89 32.01 8.87
C SER A 319 -25.76 32.24 10.10
N GLY A 320 -26.91 32.89 9.91
CA GLY A 320 -27.91 33.01 10.97
C GLY A 320 -28.56 31.68 11.38
N ALA A 321 -28.57 30.66 10.51
CA ALA A 321 -29.20 29.37 10.80
C ALA A 321 -28.20 28.23 11.00
N TRP A 322 -27.02 28.29 10.38
CA TRP A 322 -26.05 27.20 10.35
C TRP A 322 -24.69 27.62 10.87
N ALA A 323 -24.02 26.71 11.58
CA ALA A 323 -22.59 26.76 11.83
C ALA A 323 -21.97 25.41 11.43
N LEU A 324 -21.08 25.44 10.45
CA LEU A 324 -20.36 24.29 9.93
C LEU A 324 -18.88 24.40 10.27
N LYS A 325 -18.26 23.27 10.65
CA LYS A 325 -16.80 23.19 10.79
C LYS A 325 -16.26 22.22 9.75
N VAL A 326 -15.40 22.74 8.88
CA VAL A 326 -14.80 22.00 7.76
C VAL A 326 -13.31 21.85 8.00
N VAL A 327 -12.76 20.66 7.78
CA VAL A 327 -11.34 20.36 7.93
C VAL A 327 -10.72 20.03 6.56
N PRO A 328 -10.09 21.01 5.89
CA PRO A 328 -9.49 20.78 4.57
C PRO A 328 -8.45 19.65 4.55
N TRP A 329 -7.66 19.51 5.61
CA TRP A 329 -6.55 18.55 5.69
C TRP A 329 -6.95 17.09 5.98
N ILE A 330 -8.26 16.78 6.07
CA ILE A 330 -8.77 15.40 6.16
C ILE A 330 -10.00 15.28 5.26
N GLY A 331 -9.81 14.93 3.98
CA GLY A 331 -10.91 14.69 3.04
C GLY A 331 -11.82 15.89 2.78
N GLY A 332 -11.41 17.11 3.16
CA GLY A 332 -12.28 18.28 3.21
C GLY A 332 -13.50 18.13 4.13
N ARG A 333 -13.46 17.21 5.10
CA ARG A 333 -14.59 16.69 5.88
C ARG A 333 -15.35 17.78 6.62
N VAL A 334 -16.67 17.66 6.72
CA VAL A 334 -17.46 18.48 7.67
C VAL A 334 -17.58 17.70 8.98
N ILE A 335 -16.96 18.20 10.04
CA ILE A 335 -16.91 17.55 11.37
C ILE A 335 -18.01 18.04 12.31
N SER A 336 -18.70 19.11 11.93
CA SER A 336 -19.80 19.68 12.73
C SER A 336 -20.86 20.29 11.84
N MET A 337 -22.12 19.94 12.08
CA MET A 337 -23.30 20.61 11.52
C MET A 337 -24.23 21.02 12.66
N ALA A 338 -24.23 22.32 13.00
CA ALA A 338 -25.09 22.85 14.06
C ALA A 338 -26.16 23.79 13.48
N HIS A 339 -27.41 23.54 13.86
CA HIS A 339 -28.53 24.43 13.55
C HIS A 339 -28.74 25.40 14.71
N LEU A 340 -28.32 26.65 14.52
CA LEU A 340 -28.25 27.67 15.58
C LEU A 340 -29.61 28.00 16.21
N PRO A 341 -30.73 28.12 15.46
CA PRO A 341 -32.03 28.48 16.04
C PRO A 341 -32.61 27.43 17.00
N THR A 342 -32.30 26.15 16.78
CA THR A 342 -32.78 25.06 17.66
C THR A 342 -31.73 24.61 18.66
N GLY A 343 -30.46 25.00 18.47
CA GLY A 343 -29.33 24.51 19.25
C GLY A 343 -28.96 23.05 18.95
N THR A 344 -29.60 22.43 17.95
CA THR A 344 -29.40 21.02 17.61
C THR A 344 -28.12 20.84 16.83
N GLN A 345 -27.29 19.90 17.25
CA GLN A 345 -26.11 19.46 16.52
C GLN A 345 -26.39 18.12 15.85
N TRP A 346 -26.61 18.15 14.54
CA TRP A 346 -27.00 16.99 13.74
C TRP A 346 -25.81 16.10 13.38
N LEU A 347 -24.64 16.71 13.25
CA LEU A 347 -23.39 16.03 12.96
C LEU A 347 -22.35 16.51 13.95
N HIS A 348 -21.77 15.59 14.71
CA HIS A 348 -20.62 15.83 15.56
C HIS A 348 -19.61 14.71 15.36
N SER A 349 -18.44 15.07 14.87
CA SER A 349 -17.33 14.15 14.67
C SER A 349 -16.09 14.68 15.36
N ARG A 350 -15.25 13.76 15.83
CA ARG A 350 -13.88 14.08 16.23
C ARG A 350 -13.07 14.19 14.94
N VAL A 351 -12.07 15.07 14.91
CA VAL A 351 -11.24 15.32 13.72
C VAL A 351 -10.79 14.03 13.03
N GLU A 352 -10.54 12.98 13.82
CA GLU A 352 -10.02 11.68 13.38
C GLU A 352 -11.08 10.65 12.96
N VAL A 353 -12.38 10.78 13.30
CA VAL A 353 -13.38 9.70 13.04
C VAL A 353 -14.78 10.26 12.74
N ASN A 354 -15.42 9.70 11.69
CA ASN A 354 -16.78 10.00 11.22
C ASN A 354 -16.93 11.42 10.66
N GLY A 355 -18.14 11.77 10.18
CA GLY A 355 -18.51 13.12 9.79
C GLY A 355 -19.24 13.12 8.45
N TYR A 356 -19.16 14.25 7.74
CA TYR A 356 -19.54 14.31 6.33
C TYR A 356 -18.29 14.04 5.50
N GLU A 357 -18.28 12.89 4.85
CA GLU A 357 -17.18 12.42 4.01
C GLU A 357 -17.66 12.24 2.57
N GLU A 358 -16.73 12.25 1.61
CA GLU A 358 -17.04 11.82 0.25
C GLU A 358 -15.91 10.94 -0.27
N TYR A 359 -16.27 9.97 -1.08
CA TYR A 359 -15.36 8.99 -1.66
C TYR A 359 -15.50 8.93 -3.18
N CYS A 360 -14.49 8.39 -3.85
CA CYS A 360 -14.41 8.24 -5.30
C CYS A 360 -14.64 6.79 -5.79
N GLY A 361 -15.06 5.88 -4.90
CA GLY A 361 -15.31 4.48 -5.21
C GLY A 361 -16.51 3.90 -4.44
N THR A 362 -16.80 2.65 -4.76
CA THR A 362 -17.87 1.86 -4.12
C THR A 362 -17.43 1.21 -2.80
N GLU A 363 -16.13 1.26 -2.50
CA GLU A 363 -15.51 0.79 -1.27
C GLU A 363 -15.57 1.85 -0.16
N TYR A 364 -15.59 1.41 1.11
CA TYR A 364 -15.84 2.27 2.27
C TYR A 364 -14.78 3.37 2.46
N TRP A 365 -13.49 3.10 2.24
CA TRP A 365 -12.38 4.06 2.42
C TRP A 365 -11.65 4.36 1.10
N SER A 366 -12.42 4.52 0.03
CA SER A 366 -11.85 4.92 -1.25
C SER A 366 -11.43 6.39 -1.25
N ALA A 367 -10.52 6.78 -2.16
CA ALA A 367 -9.95 8.12 -2.19
C ALA A 367 -11.03 9.22 -2.20
N GLY A 368 -10.79 10.29 -1.47
CA GLY A 368 -11.68 11.43 -1.23
C GLY A 368 -11.85 11.78 0.25
N CYS A 369 -11.63 10.82 1.17
CA CYS A 369 -11.89 10.95 2.60
C CYS A 369 -10.69 11.27 3.49
N THR A 370 -9.48 11.01 3.03
CA THR A 370 -8.23 11.22 3.82
C THR A 370 -7.29 12.23 3.15
N GLU A 371 -7.47 12.47 1.86
CA GLU A 371 -6.64 13.37 1.06
C GLU A 371 -6.76 14.80 1.58
N GLU A 372 -5.65 15.53 1.50
CA GLU A 372 -5.63 16.94 1.83
C GLU A 372 -6.28 17.75 0.70
N TYR A 373 -7.30 18.52 1.05
CA TYR A 373 -7.96 19.43 0.12
C TYR A 373 -7.35 20.81 0.24
N SER A 374 -6.97 21.37 -0.91
CA SER A 374 -6.61 22.78 -1.03
C SER A 374 -7.85 23.66 -1.02
N VAL A 375 -7.82 24.76 -0.26
CA VAL A 375 -8.85 25.81 -0.34
C VAL A 375 -8.59 26.65 -1.58
N VAL A 376 -9.43 26.52 -2.60
CA VAL A 376 -9.25 27.19 -3.89
C VAL A 376 -9.99 28.52 -3.95
N GLU A 377 -11.11 28.64 -3.25
CA GLU A 377 -11.89 29.87 -3.13
C GLU A 377 -12.52 29.95 -1.74
N ARG A 378 -12.47 31.14 -1.13
CA ARG A 378 -13.17 31.42 0.13
C ARG A 378 -13.75 32.83 0.09
N SER A 379 -15.07 32.92 0.13
CA SER A 379 -15.79 34.19 0.23
C SER A 379 -16.37 34.33 1.62
N LEU A 380 -15.94 35.36 2.34
CA LEU A 380 -16.46 35.72 3.67
C LEU A 380 -17.55 36.78 3.51
N GLN A 381 -18.51 36.84 4.45
CA GLN A 381 -19.53 37.88 4.50
C GLN A 381 -18.96 39.28 4.85
N HIS A 382 -18.09 39.84 4.02
CA HIS A 382 -17.75 41.26 4.03
C HIS A 382 -18.18 41.87 2.70
N GLY A 383 -19.07 42.87 2.74
CA GLY A 383 -19.42 43.65 1.55
C GLY A 383 -20.56 43.12 0.67
N GLY A 384 -21.26 42.05 1.07
CA GLY A 384 -22.54 41.67 0.48
C GLY A 384 -22.57 40.38 -0.36
N GLU A 385 -21.50 39.61 -0.40
CA GLU A 385 -21.38 38.32 -1.11
C GLU A 385 -21.87 37.11 -0.29
N GLU A 386 -22.12 35.98 -0.97
CA GLU A 386 -22.49 34.68 -0.37
C GLU A 386 -21.30 34.08 0.40
N GLU A 387 -21.57 33.38 1.51
CA GLU A 387 -20.52 32.66 2.23
C GLU A 387 -20.30 31.32 1.54
N SER A 388 -19.09 31.12 0.99
CA SER A 388 -18.77 29.89 0.27
C SER A 388 -17.33 29.45 0.48
N LEU A 389 -17.12 28.14 0.39
CA LEU A 389 -15.83 27.47 0.50
C LEU A 389 -15.71 26.46 -0.64
N MET A 390 -14.70 26.62 -1.48
CA MET A 390 -14.36 25.66 -2.52
C MET A 390 -13.07 24.94 -2.18
N LEU A 391 -13.15 23.62 -2.19
CA LEU A 391 -12.09 22.69 -1.83
C LEU A 391 -11.77 21.80 -3.03
N GLU A 392 -10.49 21.48 -3.23
CA GLU A 392 -10.04 20.51 -4.24
C GLU A 392 -9.02 19.55 -3.63
N GLY A 393 -9.31 18.25 -3.71
CA GLY A 393 -8.39 17.16 -3.33
C GLY A 393 -7.99 16.35 -4.55
N ASP A 394 -6.69 16.05 -4.69
CA ASP A 394 -6.20 15.10 -5.70
C ASP A 394 -6.50 13.69 -5.22
N ILE A 395 -7.34 12.96 -5.96
CA ILE A 395 -7.77 11.60 -5.63
C ILE A 395 -7.02 10.54 -6.48
N GLY A 396 -5.89 10.94 -7.08
CA GLY A 396 -5.04 10.09 -7.90
C GLY A 396 -5.58 9.82 -9.31
N GLY A 397 -4.74 9.21 -10.14
CA GLY A 397 -5.11 8.85 -11.52
C GLY A 397 -5.42 10.05 -12.43
N GLY A 398 -4.95 11.25 -12.07
CA GLY A 398 -5.22 12.47 -12.82
C GLY A 398 -6.59 13.11 -12.57
N MET A 399 -7.28 12.67 -11.51
CA MET A 399 -8.61 13.13 -11.13
C MET A 399 -8.56 13.99 -9.86
N ILE A 400 -9.51 14.91 -9.75
CA ILE A 400 -9.66 15.81 -8.61
C ILE A 400 -11.10 15.70 -8.11
N LEU A 401 -11.27 15.58 -6.80
CA LEU A 401 -12.56 15.77 -6.14
C LEU A 401 -12.67 17.24 -5.73
N GLN A 402 -13.61 17.94 -6.33
CA GLN A 402 -13.94 19.33 -6.04
C GLN A 402 -15.21 19.39 -5.21
N ARG A 403 -15.20 20.09 -4.08
CA ARG A 403 -16.35 20.30 -3.20
C ARG A 403 -16.58 21.78 -2.98
N LYS A 404 -17.79 22.25 -3.26
CA LYS A 404 -18.22 23.62 -2.98
C LYS A 404 -19.33 23.64 -1.94
N LEU A 405 -19.03 24.17 -0.76
CA LEU A 405 -20.01 24.48 0.28
C LEU A 405 -20.47 25.92 0.12
N THR A 406 -21.78 26.17 0.21
CA THR A 406 -22.33 27.52 0.06
C THR A 406 -23.53 27.72 0.97
N ILE A 407 -23.57 28.85 1.68
CA ILE A 407 -24.75 29.30 2.40
C ILE A 407 -25.35 30.48 1.62
N PRO A 408 -26.45 30.28 0.88
CA PRO A 408 -27.06 31.32 0.07
C PRO A 408 -27.55 32.48 0.95
N LYS A 409 -27.28 33.71 0.50
CA LYS A 409 -27.67 34.92 1.24
C LYS A 409 -29.19 35.17 1.21
N ASP A 410 -29.83 34.81 0.09
CA ASP A 410 -31.26 34.92 -0.13
C ASP A 410 -32.06 33.90 0.70
N ASN A 411 -31.44 32.79 1.08
CA ASN A 411 -32.02 31.79 1.97
C ASN A 411 -30.99 31.20 2.95
N PRO A 412 -30.67 31.89 4.06
CA PRO A 412 -29.65 31.44 5.01
C PRO A 412 -30.07 30.21 5.83
N LYS A 413 -31.33 29.74 5.69
CA LYS A 413 -31.86 28.53 6.33
C LYS A 413 -31.36 27.25 5.70
N ILE A 414 -30.80 27.34 4.48
CA ILE A 414 -30.23 26.20 3.78
C ILE A 414 -28.72 26.35 3.64
N PHE A 415 -28.02 25.23 3.58
CA PHE A 415 -26.67 25.21 3.03
C PHE A 415 -26.58 24.13 1.96
N LYS A 416 -25.77 24.40 0.93
CA LYS A 416 -25.62 23.57 -0.26
C LYS A 416 -24.22 22.97 -0.29
N ILE A 417 -24.12 21.72 -0.70
CA ILE A 417 -22.87 21.06 -1.04
C ILE A 417 -22.97 20.59 -2.49
N ASN A 418 -22.03 21.03 -3.32
CA ASN A 418 -21.91 20.60 -4.71
C ASN A 418 -20.55 19.96 -4.90
N SER A 419 -20.55 18.67 -5.17
CA SER A 419 -19.33 17.87 -5.26
C SER A 419 -19.18 17.29 -6.65
N LYS A 420 -17.95 17.26 -7.17
CA LYS A 420 -17.64 16.81 -8.52
C LYS A 420 -16.33 16.05 -8.56
N ILE A 421 -16.31 14.96 -9.33
CA ILE A 421 -15.07 14.31 -9.75
C ILE A 421 -14.73 14.81 -11.15
N LEU A 422 -13.55 15.40 -11.31
CA LEU A 422 -13.07 16.05 -12.52
C LEU A 422 -11.75 15.43 -12.98
N ALA A 423 -11.60 15.25 -14.27
CA ALA A 423 -10.34 14.87 -14.91
C ALA A 423 -9.46 16.11 -15.17
N ARG A 424 -8.27 16.25 -14.58
CA ARG A 424 -7.42 17.45 -14.78
C ARG A 424 -6.15 17.20 -15.60
N ASN A 425 -5.34 16.17 -15.31
CA ASN A 425 -4.06 15.90 -16.01
C ASN A 425 -3.77 14.39 -16.15
N VAL A 426 -3.41 13.95 -17.35
CA VAL A 426 -3.01 12.56 -17.63
C VAL A 426 -1.55 12.60 -18.09
N GLY A 427 -0.62 12.00 -17.33
CA GLY A 427 0.75 11.82 -17.79
C GLY A 427 0.79 10.90 -19.01
N ALA A 428 1.73 11.14 -19.93
CA ALA A 428 1.91 10.27 -21.09
C ALA A 428 2.29 8.85 -20.62
N GLY A 429 1.35 7.90 -20.73
CA GLY A 429 1.55 6.49 -20.34
C GLY A 429 0.50 5.90 -19.39
N SER A 430 -0.41 6.70 -18.81
CA SER A 430 -1.35 6.19 -17.78
C SER A 430 -2.61 5.47 -18.32
N GLY A 431 -2.65 5.13 -19.61
CA GLY A 431 -3.80 4.43 -20.21
C GLY A 431 -5.09 5.26 -20.37
N GLY A 432 -5.06 6.58 -20.16
CA GLY A 432 -6.25 7.43 -20.22
C GLY A 432 -7.20 7.23 -19.04
N PHE A 433 -8.33 7.95 -19.02
CA PHE A 433 -9.32 7.99 -17.93
C PHE A 433 -10.10 6.68 -17.70
N SER A 434 -9.47 5.51 -17.85
CA SER A 434 -10.11 4.21 -17.93
C SER A 434 -10.54 3.60 -16.58
N ARG A 435 -10.35 4.30 -15.45
CA ARG A 435 -10.77 3.83 -14.14
C ARG A 435 -12.26 4.13 -13.92
N LEU A 436 -13.04 3.12 -13.56
CA LEU A 436 -14.39 3.31 -13.04
C LEU A 436 -14.31 4.01 -11.68
N VAL A 437 -15.06 5.10 -11.51
CA VAL A 437 -15.15 5.85 -10.26
C VAL A 437 -16.62 6.11 -9.94
N CYS A 438 -16.90 6.29 -8.65
CA CYS A 438 -18.23 6.60 -8.11
C CYS A 438 -18.08 7.73 -7.10
N LEU A 439 -18.80 8.85 -7.30
CA LEU A 439 -18.88 9.89 -6.27
C LEU A 439 -19.88 9.43 -5.21
N ARG A 440 -19.39 9.15 -4.00
CA ARG A 440 -20.19 8.70 -2.87
C ARG A 440 -20.17 9.76 -1.78
N VAL A 441 -21.33 10.27 -1.41
CA VAL A 441 -21.54 11.20 -0.29
C VAL A 441 -21.92 10.40 0.95
N HIS A 442 -21.15 10.57 2.03
CA HIS A 442 -21.22 9.75 3.24
C HIS A 442 -21.35 10.60 4.52
N PRO A 443 -22.52 11.17 4.79
CA PRO A 443 -22.78 11.85 6.05
C PRO A 443 -23.16 10.85 7.14
N MET A 444 -22.50 10.93 8.30
CA MET A 444 -22.91 10.25 9.52
C MET A 444 -23.54 11.25 10.50
N PHE A 445 -24.82 11.10 10.75
CA PHE A 445 -25.56 11.93 11.70
C PHE A 445 -25.60 11.31 13.09
N THR A 446 -25.56 12.16 14.10
CA THR A 446 -25.71 11.79 15.52
C THR A 446 -27.16 11.92 15.92
N LEU A 447 -27.71 10.88 16.54
CA LEU A 447 -29.11 10.85 16.98
C LEU A 447 -29.20 11.19 18.46
N LEU A 448 -29.96 12.24 18.80
CA LEU A 448 -30.20 12.59 20.20
C LEU A 448 -31.19 11.61 20.86
N HIS A 449 -32.20 11.17 20.09
CA HIS A 449 -33.22 10.23 20.53
C HIS A 449 -33.33 9.06 19.54
N PRO A 450 -32.36 8.11 19.54
CA PRO A 450 -32.28 7.06 18.52
C PRO A 450 -33.57 6.24 18.36
N THR A 451 -34.29 5.97 19.44
CA THR A 451 -35.56 5.20 19.42
C THR A 451 -36.76 5.99 18.93
N GLU A 452 -36.64 7.31 18.81
CA GLU A 452 -37.71 8.24 18.40
C GLU A 452 -37.33 8.96 17.09
N SER A 453 -36.30 8.45 16.41
CA SER A 453 -35.82 8.94 15.13
C SER A 453 -36.07 7.93 14.02
N PHE A 454 -36.47 8.43 12.86
CA PHE A 454 -36.74 7.62 11.68
C PHE A 454 -36.48 8.44 10.41
N ILE A 455 -36.33 7.76 9.27
CA ILE A 455 -36.17 8.40 7.97
C ILE A 455 -37.48 8.31 7.21
N SER A 456 -37.89 9.39 6.56
CA SER A 456 -39.10 9.44 5.76
C SER A 456 -38.83 10.04 4.38
N PHE A 457 -39.44 9.46 3.35
CA PHE A 457 -39.42 10.03 2.00
C PHE A 457 -40.54 9.47 1.12
N THR A 458 -40.74 10.11 -0.03
CA THR A 458 -41.59 9.57 -1.11
C THR A 458 -40.67 9.13 -2.25
N SER A 459 -40.78 7.87 -2.65
CA SER A 459 -40.02 7.30 -3.76
C SER A 459 -40.48 7.87 -5.11
N ILE A 460 -39.69 7.69 -6.16
CA ILE A 460 -40.03 8.13 -7.53
C ILE A 460 -41.34 7.50 -8.02
N ASP A 461 -41.65 6.27 -7.63
CA ASP A 461 -42.93 5.61 -7.93
C ASP A 461 -44.14 6.14 -7.13
N GLY A 462 -43.92 7.08 -6.21
CA GLY A 462 -44.94 7.66 -5.34
C GLY A 462 -45.22 6.89 -4.06
N SER A 463 -44.53 5.77 -3.81
CA SER A 463 -44.63 5.06 -2.53
C SER A 463 -44.02 5.88 -1.39
N LYS A 464 -44.65 5.84 -0.21
CA LYS A 464 -44.16 6.52 0.99
C LYS A 464 -43.37 5.52 1.83
N GLN A 465 -42.16 5.90 2.19
CA GLN A 465 -41.24 5.08 2.98
C GLN A 465 -41.05 5.71 4.37
N GLU A 466 -41.08 4.87 5.39
CA GLU A 466 -40.77 5.21 6.77
C GLU A 466 -39.83 4.14 7.33
N ILE A 467 -38.56 4.50 7.56
CA ILE A 467 -37.48 3.57 7.88
C ILE A 467 -37.01 3.83 9.31
N TRP A 468 -37.13 2.80 10.14
CA TRP A 468 -36.79 2.85 11.56
C TRP A 468 -35.40 2.21 11.80
N PRO A 469 -34.74 2.50 12.93
CA PRO A 469 -33.42 1.93 13.25
C PRO A 469 -33.36 0.40 13.20
N GLU A 470 -34.48 -0.27 13.50
CA GLU A 470 -34.60 -1.73 13.46
C GLU A 470 -34.58 -2.32 12.04
N SER A 471 -34.73 -1.48 11.01
CA SER A 471 -34.74 -1.92 9.61
C SER A 471 -33.36 -2.30 9.08
N GLY A 472 -32.29 -2.06 9.84
CA GLY A 472 -30.92 -2.37 9.41
C GLY A 472 -30.49 -1.61 8.16
N GLU A 473 -29.66 -2.24 7.34
CA GLU A 473 -29.14 -1.68 6.10
C GLU A 473 -30.18 -1.70 4.97
N GLN A 474 -30.40 -0.55 4.32
CA GLN A 474 -31.38 -0.40 3.25
C GLN A 474 -30.79 0.31 2.03
N PHE A 475 -31.02 -0.26 0.84
CA PHE A 475 -30.59 0.28 -0.43
C PHE A 475 -31.78 0.65 -1.30
N TYR A 476 -31.73 1.82 -1.94
CA TYR A 476 -32.75 2.29 -2.87
C TYR A 476 -32.12 2.64 -4.21
N GLU A 477 -32.68 2.06 -5.28
CA GLU A 477 -32.23 2.22 -6.67
C GLU A 477 -33.44 2.28 -7.60
N GLY A 478 -33.25 2.85 -8.80
CA GLY A 478 -34.32 2.95 -9.79
C GLY A 478 -35.55 3.70 -9.26
N ASN A 479 -36.74 3.14 -9.46
CA ASN A 479 -38.00 3.79 -9.08
C ASN A 479 -38.25 3.86 -7.56
N LEU A 480 -37.46 3.14 -6.76
CA LEU A 480 -37.57 3.15 -5.30
C LEU A 480 -36.73 4.26 -4.65
N LEU A 481 -35.84 4.93 -5.41
CA LEU A 481 -35.06 6.08 -4.93
C LEU A 481 -35.97 7.17 -4.34
N PRO A 482 -35.54 7.90 -3.30
CA PRO A 482 -36.22 9.11 -2.88
C PRO A 482 -36.34 10.09 -4.06
N ASN A 483 -37.50 10.72 -4.22
CA ASN A 483 -37.77 11.64 -5.31
C ASN A 483 -37.13 13.02 -5.07
N GLY A 484 -35.79 13.04 -4.98
CA GLY A 484 -34.98 14.23 -4.74
C GLY A 484 -35.03 14.77 -3.31
N GLU A 485 -35.70 14.09 -2.38
CA GLU A 485 -35.80 14.52 -0.97
C GLU A 485 -35.98 13.32 -0.03
N TRP A 486 -35.26 13.34 1.09
CA TRP A 486 -35.52 12.52 2.27
C TRP A 486 -35.29 13.33 3.54
N MET A 487 -35.92 12.92 4.65
CA MET A 487 -35.81 13.61 5.93
C MET A 487 -35.44 12.65 7.05
N LEU A 488 -34.49 13.07 7.90
CA LEU A 488 -34.22 12.46 9.20
C LEU A 488 -35.07 13.18 10.25
N VAL A 489 -36.02 12.45 10.83
CA VAL A 489 -36.99 12.98 11.79
C VAL A 489 -36.53 12.65 13.22
N ASP A 490 -36.67 13.60 14.15
CA ASP A 490 -36.59 13.39 15.60
C ASP A 490 -37.93 13.82 16.22
N LYS A 491 -38.77 12.85 16.61
CA LYS A 491 -40.11 13.10 17.17
C LYS A 491 -40.04 13.83 18.50
N CYS A 492 -39.06 13.53 19.34
CA CYS A 492 -38.90 14.15 20.65
C CYS A 492 -38.58 15.65 20.54
N GLN A 493 -37.80 16.04 19.54
CA GLN A 493 -37.51 17.46 19.28
C GLN A 493 -38.60 18.17 18.46
N GLY A 494 -39.46 17.43 17.75
CA GLY A 494 -40.39 18.01 16.78
C GLY A 494 -39.65 18.66 15.60
N LEU A 495 -38.51 18.08 15.21
CA LEU A 495 -37.64 18.59 14.14
C LEU A 495 -37.36 17.52 13.09
N ALA A 496 -37.12 17.95 11.86
CA ALA A 496 -36.59 17.10 10.81
C ALA A 496 -35.44 17.80 10.06
N LEU A 497 -34.36 17.06 9.83
CA LEU A 497 -33.28 17.44 8.92
C LEU A 497 -33.63 16.94 7.53
N VAL A 498 -34.00 17.86 6.64
CA VAL A 498 -34.35 17.58 5.26
C VAL A 498 -33.10 17.66 4.41
N ASN A 499 -32.84 16.62 3.61
CA ASN A 499 -31.82 16.64 2.56
C ASN A 499 -32.48 16.57 1.18
N ARG A 500 -32.28 17.60 0.37
CA ARG A 500 -32.77 17.66 -1.03
C ARG A 500 -31.62 17.53 -1.98
N PHE A 501 -31.76 16.73 -3.03
CA PHE A 501 -30.67 16.44 -3.97
C PHE A 501 -31.17 16.34 -5.41
N ASN A 502 -30.27 16.55 -6.37
CA ASN A 502 -30.59 16.35 -7.78
C ASN A 502 -30.75 14.85 -8.09
N VAL A 503 -31.98 14.39 -8.28
CA VAL A 503 -32.29 12.99 -8.57
C VAL A 503 -31.58 12.44 -9.82
N LYS A 504 -31.18 13.31 -10.76
CA LYS A 504 -30.44 12.88 -11.97
C LYS A 504 -28.96 12.58 -11.73
N GLU A 505 -28.43 13.03 -10.59
CA GLU A 505 -27.03 12.88 -10.19
C GLU A 505 -26.82 11.68 -9.25
N VAL A 506 -27.91 11.16 -8.68
CA VAL A 506 -27.90 10.06 -7.71
C VAL A 506 -28.44 8.79 -8.36
N PHE A 507 -27.59 7.78 -8.44
CA PHE A 507 -27.91 6.45 -8.94
C PHE A 507 -28.46 5.54 -7.85
N LYS A 508 -27.99 5.74 -6.61
CA LYS A 508 -28.31 4.89 -5.47
C LYS A 508 -28.31 5.69 -4.16
N CYS A 509 -29.23 5.35 -3.27
CA CYS A 509 -29.24 5.82 -1.88
C CYS A 509 -29.01 4.65 -0.93
N PHE A 510 -28.30 4.91 0.16
CA PHE A 510 -28.05 3.91 1.19
C PHE A 510 -28.32 4.48 2.59
N ILE A 511 -28.99 3.68 3.42
CA ILE A 511 -29.29 3.98 4.81
C ILE A 511 -28.63 2.89 5.66
N HIS A 512 -27.79 3.30 6.61
CA HIS A 512 -27.21 2.40 7.60
C HIS A 512 -27.38 2.99 9.00
N TRP A 513 -28.03 2.22 9.88
CA TRP A 513 -28.24 2.59 11.27
C TRP A 513 -27.14 2.01 12.16
N GLY A 514 -26.45 2.89 12.89
CA GLY A 514 -25.48 2.53 13.91
C GLY A 514 -26.06 2.66 15.33
N THR A 515 -25.22 2.42 16.34
CA THR A 515 -25.61 2.65 17.74
C THR A 515 -25.63 4.15 18.04
N GLY A 516 -26.79 4.78 17.87
CA GLY A 516 -26.98 6.22 18.10
C GLY A 516 -26.54 7.11 16.93
N THR A 517 -26.33 6.53 15.75
CA THR A 517 -25.97 7.24 14.53
C THR A 517 -26.74 6.71 13.32
N VAL A 518 -26.75 7.48 12.24
CA VAL A 518 -27.30 7.04 10.96
C VAL A 518 -26.51 7.62 9.79
N ASN A 519 -26.22 6.78 8.79
CA ASN A 519 -25.63 7.19 7.53
C ASN A 519 -26.72 7.34 6.47
N LEU A 520 -26.70 8.46 5.76
CA LEU A 520 -27.65 8.78 4.68
C LEU A 520 -26.88 9.10 3.41
N GLU A 521 -26.53 8.05 2.67
CA GLU A 521 -25.57 8.17 1.59
C GLU A 521 -26.22 8.40 0.22
N LEU A 522 -25.56 9.23 -0.61
CA LEU A 522 -25.93 9.45 -2.01
C LEU A 522 -24.78 8.98 -2.89
N TRP A 523 -25.07 8.14 -3.86
CA TRP A 523 -24.07 7.55 -4.74
C TRP A 523 -24.37 7.95 -6.18
N SER A 524 -23.37 8.39 -6.92
CA SER A 524 -23.48 8.55 -8.36
C SER A 524 -23.46 7.19 -9.04
N GLU A 525 -23.66 7.17 -10.35
CA GLU A 525 -23.32 5.99 -11.15
C GLU A 525 -21.81 5.72 -11.07
N GLU A 526 -21.44 4.45 -11.23
CA GLU A 526 -20.03 4.03 -11.36
C GLU A 526 -19.65 4.02 -12.84
N ARG A 527 -18.77 4.94 -13.24
CA ARG A 527 -18.32 5.05 -14.64
C ARG A 527 -16.99 5.77 -14.77
N PRO A 528 -16.35 5.76 -15.97
CA PRO A 528 -15.21 6.60 -16.26
C PRO A 528 -15.58 8.10 -16.25
N VAL A 529 -14.65 8.94 -15.81
CA VAL A 529 -14.81 10.41 -15.79
C VAL A 529 -13.90 11.06 -16.83
N SER A 530 -14.43 12.06 -17.56
CA SER A 530 -13.65 12.88 -18.49
C SER A 530 -13.84 14.36 -18.21
N LYS A 531 -13.03 15.22 -18.84
CA LYS A 531 -13.17 16.69 -18.75
C LYS A 531 -14.56 17.17 -19.16
N GLN A 532 -15.21 16.46 -20.09
CA GLN A 532 -16.52 16.79 -20.63
C GLN A 532 -17.68 16.10 -19.90
N SER A 533 -17.39 15.06 -19.11
CA SER A 533 -18.39 14.26 -18.40
C SER A 533 -17.95 13.99 -16.96
N PRO A 534 -17.98 15.01 -16.09
CA PRO A 534 -17.73 14.83 -14.66
C PRO A 534 -18.83 13.99 -14.01
N LEU A 535 -18.51 13.35 -12.90
CA LEU A 535 -19.53 12.91 -11.94
C LEU A 535 -19.81 14.07 -11.00
N ALA A 536 -21.07 14.28 -10.63
CA ALA A 536 -21.48 15.34 -9.74
C ALA A 536 -22.58 14.85 -8.80
N ILE A 537 -22.60 15.34 -7.57
CA ILE A 537 -23.72 15.23 -6.65
C ILE A 537 -23.93 16.61 -6.02
N SER A 538 -25.14 17.14 -6.20
CA SER A 538 -25.57 18.42 -5.69
C SER A 538 -26.73 18.21 -4.73
N HIS A 539 -26.56 18.64 -3.49
CA HIS A 539 -27.59 18.52 -2.46
C HIS A 539 -27.55 19.66 -1.44
N GLU A 540 -28.61 19.79 -0.66
CA GLU A 540 -28.78 20.83 0.34
C GLU A 540 -29.46 20.30 1.60
N TYR A 541 -29.23 20.99 2.71
CA TYR A 541 -29.84 20.67 4.00
C TYR A 541 -30.66 21.83 4.54
N GLU A 542 -31.81 21.50 5.13
CA GLU A 542 -32.70 22.43 5.83
C GLU A 542 -33.20 21.76 7.12
N VAL A 543 -33.37 22.52 8.20
CA VAL A 543 -34.09 22.03 9.38
C VAL A 543 -35.50 22.62 9.40
N ILE A 544 -36.49 21.74 9.47
CA ILE A 544 -37.91 22.12 9.56
C ILE A 544 -38.49 21.67 10.90
N LYS A 545 -39.55 22.35 11.35
CA LYS A 545 -40.40 21.87 12.44
C LYS A 545 -41.43 20.92 11.88
N ILE A 546 -41.63 19.80 12.56
CA ILE A 546 -42.70 18.86 12.26
C ILE A 546 -43.84 19.00 13.29
N PRO A 547 -45.09 18.74 12.89
CA PRO A 547 -46.27 18.94 13.73
C PRO A 547 -46.32 18.11 15.00
#